data_AF-A0A0B5AYR5-F1
#
_entry.id   AF-A0A0B5AYR5-F1
#
_cell.length_a   1.000
_cell.length_b   1.000
_cell.length_c   1.000
_cell.angle_alpha   90.00
_cell.angle_beta   90.00
_cell.angle_gamma   90.00
#
_symmetry.space_group_name_H-M   'P 1'
#
loop_
_entity.id
_entity.type
_entity.pdbx_description
1 polymer ?
#
loop_
_entity_poly.entity_id
_entity_poly.type
_entity_poly.pdbx_seq_one_letter_code
_entity_poly.pdbx_strand_id
1 'polypeptide(L)'
;MNKGYERKELYPIENVLSKILSTSMKKKAEGSVDFDGDGINMASQRYKVFKEKGTVCSSCGLKGLYFAKERSGNARRYHFNLYGLNDEGEEVMMTKDHIVPKSLGGTNELSNYQTMCEPCNMAKGKQI
;
A
#
# COMPACT_ATOMS: atom_id res chain seq x y z
N MET A 1 17.72 -0.66 -8.46
CA MET A 1 18.14 0.57 -7.76
C MET A 1 17.63 0.50 -6.33
N ASN A 2 18.52 0.51 -5.34
CA ASN A 2 18.17 0.43 -3.93
C ASN A 2 17.45 1.73 -3.54
N LYS A 3 16.14 1.72 -3.27
CA LYS A 3 15.29 2.91 -3.07
C LYS A 3 15.59 3.71 -1.78
N GLY A 4 16.74 3.48 -1.14
CA GLY A 4 17.15 4.18 0.08
C GLY A 4 16.19 3.94 1.26
N TYR A 5 15.47 2.82 1.26
CA TYR A 5 14.64 2.42 2.39
C TYR A 5 15.48 1.73 3.45
N GLU A 6 15.30 2.13 4.70
CA GLU A 6 15.70 1.35 5.86
C GLU A 6 14.54 0.39 6.18
N ARG A 7 14.78 -0.91 5.97
CA ARG A 7 13.82 -1.98 6.29
C ARG A 7 14.16 -2.59 7.64
N LYS A 8 13.17 -2.64 8.54
CA LYS A 8 13.29 -3.32 9.83
C LYS A 8 12.85 -4.78 9.78
N GLU A 9 11.67 -5.04 9.22
CA GLU A 9 11.02 -6.34 9.37
C GLU A 9 9.95 -6.57 8.30
N LEU A 10 9.62 -7.85 8.07
CA LEU A 10 8.55 -8.31 7.19
C LEU A 10 7.37 -8.84 8.00
N TYR A 11 6.15 -8.53 7.56
CA TYR A 11 4.92 -8.94 8.20
C TYR A 11 4.00 -9.63 7.19
N PRO A 12 3.34 -10.73 7.60
CA PRO A 12 2.23 -11.30 6.85
C PRO A 12 1.14 -10.26 6.58
N ILE A 13 0.45 -10.39 5.45
CA ILE A 13 -0.55 -9.42 4.99
C ILE A 13 -1.66 -9.26 6.03
N GLU A 14 -2.16 -10.36 6.56
CA GLU A 14 -3.22 -10.44 7.55
C GLU A 14 -2.86 -9.74 8.87
N ASN A 15 -1.59 -9.79 9.29
CA ASN A 15 -1.13 -9.15 10.52
C ASN A 15 -1.23 -7.62 10.42
N VAL A 16 -1.02 -7.07 9.23
CA VAL A 16 -1.13 -5.63 8.98
C VAL A 16 -2.57 -5.22 8.68
N LEU A 17 -3.25 -5.92 7.76
CA LEU A 17 -4.59 -5.52 7.30
C LEU A 17 -5.68 -5.73 8.36
N SER A 18 -5.51 -6.69 9.29
CA SER A 18 -6.42 -6.87 10.42
C SER A 18 -6.47 -5.66 11.36
N LYS A 19 -5.40 -4.85 11.41
CA LYS A 19 -5.31 -3.66 12.27
C LYS A 19 -5.94 -2.41 11.66
N ILE A 20 -6.40 -2.46 10.42
CA ILE A 20 -7.11 -1.34 9.78
C ILE A 20 -8.55 -1.36 10.28
N LEU A 21 -8.93 -0.39 11.09
CA LEU A 21 -10.31 -0.23 11.55
C LEU A 21 -11.25 0.03 10.36
N SER A 22 -12.39 -0.67 10.31
CA SER A 22 -13.41 -0.47 9.28
C SER A 22 -13.99 0.95 9.36
N THR A 23 -14.37 1.50 8.22
CA THR A 23 -14.95 2.85 8.08
C THR A 23 -16.24 3.06 8.88
N SER A 24 -16.91 1.99 9.29
CA SER A 24 -18.09 1.99 10.18
C SER A 24 -17.77 2.36 11.63
N MET A 25 -16.51 2.26 12.06
CA MET A 25 -16.06 2.70 13.37
C MET A 25 -15.56 4.15 13.28
N LYS A 26 -16.47 5.10 12.98
CA LYS A 26 -16.20 6.54 13.10
C LYS A 26 -16.07 6.93 14.58
N LYS A 27 -14.99 6.50 15.22
CA LYS A 27 -14.28 7.36 16.16
C LYS A 27 -13.02 7.79 15.43
N LYS A 28 -12.73 9.08 15.49
CA LYS A 28 -11.44 9.68 15.14
C LYS A 28 -10.36 8.70 15.62
N ALA A 29 -9.73 7.94 14.73
CA ALA A 29 -8.71 6.98 15.12
C ALA A 29 -7.49 7.81 15.53
N GLU A 30 -7.52 8.25 16.78
CA GLU A 30 -6.33 8.65 17.51
C GLU A 30 -5.36 7.47 17.49
N GLY A 31 -4.10 7.77 17.22
CA GLY A 31 -3.01 6.83 17.41
C GLY A 31 -2.57 6.13 16.14
N SER A 32 -1.30 6.35 15.82
CA SER A 32 -0.48 5.30 15.26
C SER A 32 -0.71 3.97 16.01
N VAL A 33 -0.79 2.86 15.29
CA VAL A 33 -0.76 1.52 15.88
C VAL A 33 0.70 1.16 16.14
N ASP A 34 1.01 0.65 17.32
CA ASP A 34 2.35 0.17 17.64
C ASP A 34 2.64 -1.15 16.91
N PHE A 35 3.79 -1.20 16.24
CA PHE A 35 4.36 -2.39 15.65
C PHE A 35 5.81 -2.53 16.12
N ASP A 36 5.99 -3.27 17.22
CA ASP A 36 7.28 -3.58 17.83
C ASP A 36 8.06 -2.32 18.21
N GLY A 37 7.37 -1.39 18.90
CA GLY A 37 7.93 -0.13 19.38
C GLY A 37 7.95 1.00 18.35
N ASP A 38 7.49 0.75 17.11
CA ASP A 38 7.33 1.77 16.08
C ASP A 38 5.84 2.10 15.86
N GLY A 39 5.45 3.34 16.16
CA GLY A 39 4.10 3.82 15.88
C GLY A 39 3.87 4.07 14.38
N ILE A 40 2.98 3.30 13.76
CA ILE A 40 2.62 3.41 12.35
C ILE A 40 1.20 3.97 12.17
N ASN A 41 1.07 5.03 11.36
CA ASN A 41 -0.23 5.58 11.01
C ASN A 41 -0.99 4.64 10.04
N MET A 42 -1.99 3.93 10.56
CA MET A 42 -2.80 2.96 9.80
C MET A 42 -3.97 3.60 9.01
N ALA A 43 -4.10 4.92 9.01
CA ALA A 43 -5.19 5.62 8.31
C ALA A 43 -4.92 5.87 6.81
N SER A 44 -3.75 5.46 6.29
CA SER A 44 -3.39 5.65 4.88
C SER A 44 -4.43 5.03 3.94
N GLN A 45 -4.79 5.76 2.89
CA GLN A 45 -5.68 5.23 1.84
C GLN A 45 -5.10 3.99 1.16
N ARG A 46 -3.77 3.84 1.08
CA ARG A 46 -3.13 2.65 0.50
C ARG A 46 -3.59 1.38 1.23
N TYR A 47 -3.55 1.41 2.56
CA TYR A 47 -3.93 0.28 3.40
C TYR A 47 -5.41 -0.05 3.24
N LYS A 48 -6.27 0.97 3.19
CA LYS A 48 -7.71 0.77 2.93
C LYS A 48 -7.96 0.13 1.57
N VAL A 49 -7.23 0.52 0.54
CA VAL A 49 -7.35 -0.06 -0.79
C VAL A 49 -6.89 -1.51 -0.79
N PHE A 50 -5.73 -1.82 -0.20
CA PHE A 50 -5.25 -3.20 -0.10
C PHE A 50 -6.21 -4.10 0.68
N LYS A 51 -6.87 -3.57 1.73
CA LYS A 51 -7.87 -4.29 2.51
C LYS A 51 -9.17 -4.53 1.73
N GLU A 52 -9.73 -3.49 1.11
CA GLU A 52 -11.09 -3.53 0.55
C GLU A 52 -11.12 -3.94 -0.94
N LYS A 53 -10.02 -3.74 -1.67
CA LYS A 53 -9.87 -4.08 -3.10
C LYS A 53 -8.95 -5.28 -3.34
N GLY A 54 -8.29 -5.77 -2.28
CA GLY A 54 -7.33 -6.86 -2.35
C GLY A 54 -5.92 -6.41 -2.72
N THR A 55 -5.00 -7.36 -2.69
CA THR A 55 -3.55 -7.14 -2.82
C THR A 55 -3.01 -7.56 -4.19
N VAL A 56 -3.88 -7.75 -5.18
CA VAL A 56 -3.52 -8.20 -6.53
C VAL A 56 -3.50 -7.01 -7.49
N CYS A 57 -2.49 -6.93 -8.35
CA CYS A 57 -2.43 -5.93 -9.40
C CYS A 57 -3.59 -6.12 -10.37
N SER A 58 -4.41 -5.08 -10.56
CA SER A 58 -5.56 -5.11 -11.46
C SER A 58 -5.19 -5.21 -12.95
N SER A 59 -3.94 -4.92 -13.31
CA SER A 59 -3.46 -4.98 -14.69
C SER A 59 -2.78 -6.30 -15.04
N CYS A 60 -1.75 -6.71 -14.28
CA CYS A 60 -0.95 -7.90 -14.59
C CYS A 60 -1.24 -9.12 -13.71
N GLY A 61 -2.08 -9.00 -12.67
CA GLY A 61 -2.37 -10.10 -11.76
C GLY A 61 -1.30 -10.42 -10.72
N LEU A 62 -0.20 -9.64 -10.66
CA LEU A 62 0.84 -9.82 -9.63
C LEU A 62 0.23 -9.74 -8.22
N LYS A 63 0.50 -10.74 -7.39
CA LYS A 63 -0.03 -10.83 -6.01
C LYS A 63 0.97 -10.23 -5.03
N GLY A 64 0.50 -9.32 -4.18
CA GLY A 64 1.23 -8.95 -2.96
C GLY A 64 1.32 -10.15 -2.01
N LEU A 65 2.48 -10.28 -1.35
CA LEU A 65 2.83 -11.42 -0.50
C LEU A 65 3.07 -11.02 0.96
N TYR A 66 3.71 -9.87 1.21
CA TYR A 66 4.00 -9.38 2.56
C TYR A 66 4.15 -7.87 2.60
N PHE A 67 4.03 -7.30 3.80
CA PHE A 67 4.40 -5.93 4.07
C PHE A 67 5.81 -5.84 4.65
N ALA A 68 6.60 -4.89 4.19
CA ALA A 68 7.84 -4.50 4.85
C ALA A 68 7.63 -3.23 5.68
N LYS A 69 8.09 -3.24 6.93
CA LYS A 69 8.17 -2.05 7.81
C LYS A 69 9.40 -1.26 7.42
N GLU A 70 9.20 -0.16 6.72
CA GLU A 70 10.25 0.62 6.07
C GLU A 70 10.09 2.11 6.27
N ARG A 71 11.20 2.84 6.18
CA ARG A 71 11.21 4.31 6.11
C ARG A 71 12.21 4.78 5.07
N SER A 72 11.94 5.89 4.40
CA SER A 72 12.87 6.45 3.41
C SER A 72 13.89 7.35 4.09
N GLY A 73 15.18 7.08 3.89
CA GLY A 73 16.28 7.88 4.42
C GLY A 73 16.08 8.27 5.89
N ASN A 74 16.17 9.57 6.19
CA ASN A 74 16.04 10.12 7.55
C ASN A 74 14.59 10.32 8.01
N ALA A 75 13.59 9.72 7.36
CA ALA A 75 12.20 9.85 7.78
C ALA A 75 12.03 9.40 9.25
N ARG A 76 11.28 10.17 10.04
CA ARG A 76 11.10 9.86 11.47
C ARG A 76 10.16 8.68 11.72
N ARG A 77 9.32 8.33 10.75
CA ARG A 77 8.24 7.35 10.92
C ARG A 77 8.40 6.20 9.93
N TYR A 78 8.10 5.01 10.42
CA TYR A 78 7.95 3.82 9.61
C TYR A 78 6.58 3.78 8.93
N HIS A 79 6.57 3.15 7.77
CA HIS A 79 5.39 2.82 7.00
C HIS A 79 5.47 1.37 6.55
N PHE A 80 4.32 0.79 6.24
CA PHE A 80 4.26 -0.47 5.55
C PHE A 80 4.23 -0.24 4.04
N ASN A 81 5.08 -0.96 3.32
CA ASN A 81 5.02 -1.10 1.86
C ASN A 81 4.72 -2.56 1.54
N LEU A 82 3.71 -2.80 0.69
CA LEU A 82 3.31 -4.14 0.25
C LEU A 82 4.19 -4.54 -0.93
N TYR A 83 4.71 -5.76 -0.94
CA TYR A 83 5.53 -6.29 -2.03
C TYR A 83 4.97 -7.62 -2.53
N GLY A 84 5.04 -7.84 -3.84
CA GLY A 84 4.96 -9.15 -4.48
C GLY A 84 6.30 -9.52 -5.11
N LEU A 85 6.40 -10.71 -5.70
CA LEU A 85 7.59 -11.14 -6.45
C LEU A 85 7.25 -11.29 -7.93
N ASN A 86 8.05 -10.71 -8.82
CA ASN A 86 7.94 -10.96 -10.27
C ASN A 86 8.43 -12.37 -10.63
N ASP A 87 8.38 -12.72 -11.91
CA ASP A 87 8.80 -14.03 -12.42
C ASP A 87 10.30 -14.32 -12.22
N GLU A 88 11.11 -13.28 -11.99
CA GLU A 88 12.54 -13.36 -11.69
C GLU A 88 12.81 -13.46 -10.17
N GLY A 89 11.76 -13.45 -9.33
CA GLY A 89 11.89 -13.50 -7.87
C GLY A 89 12.27 -12.16 -7.25
N GLU A 90 12.17 -11.05 -7.98
CA GLU A 90 12.48 -9.71 -7.48
C GLU A 90 11.25 -9.05 -6.83
N GLU A 91 11.50 -8.30 -5.76
CA GLU A 91 10.45 -7.55 -5.07
C GLU A 91 9.90 -6.41 -5.93
N VAL A 92 8.59 -6.44 -6.15
CA VAL A 92 7.85 -5.36 -6.80
C VAL A 92 6.86 -4.75 -5.82
N MET A 93 7.01 -3.45 -5.59
CA MET A 93 6.13 -2.72 -4.67
C MET A 93 4.71 -2.63 -5.26
N MET A 94 3.72 -2.91 -4.42
CA MET A 94 2.31 -2.72 -4.71
C MET A 94 1.87 -1.32 -4.25
N THR A 95 1.01 -0.71 -5.05
CA THR A 95 0.61 0.69 -4.94
C THR A 95 -0.90 0.84 -5.03
N LYS A 96 -1.38 1.99 -4.55
CA LYS A 96 -2.74 2.47 -4.84
C LYS A 96 -2.70 3.25 -6.14
N ASP A 97 -3.60 2.95 -7.05
CA ASP A 97 -3.86 3.76 -8.24
C ASP A 97 -5.33 4.16 -8.34
N HIS A 98 -5.61 5.21 -9.11
CA HIS A 98 -6.95 5.60 -9.53
C HIS A 98 -7.37 4.84 -10.79
N ILE A 99 -8.56 4.24 -10.81
CA ILE A 99 -9.12 3.60 -12.02
C ILE A 99 -9.22 4.64 -13.14
N VAL A 100 -10.02 5.69 -12.93
CA VAL A 100 -10.00 6.90 -13.77
C VAL A 100 -8.94 7.85 -13.20
N PRO A 101 -7.89 8.23 -13.96
CA PRO A 101 -6.86 9.14 -13.48
C PRO A 101 -7.46 10.46 -12.95
N LYS A 102 -6.90 10.98 -11.85
CA LYS A 102 -7.33 12.26 -11.27
C LYS A 102 -7.28 13.41 -12.28
N SER A 103 -6.28 13.43 -13.17
CA SER A 103 -6.16 14.45 -14.22
C SER A 103 -7.27 14.41 -15.27
N LEU A 104 -8.03 13.30 -15.34
CA LEU A 104 -9.18 13.12 -16.23
C LEU A 104 -10.51 13.18 -15.47
N GLY A 105 -10.52 13.75 -14.26
CA GLY A 105 -11.73 13.91 -13.44
C GLY A 105 -12.04 12.75 -12.50
N GLY A 106 -11.14 11.78 -12.36
CA GLY A 106 -11.32 10.69 -11.39
C GLY A 106 -11.41 11.16 -9.94
N THR A 107 -12.34 10.57 -9.18
CA THR A 107 -12.60 10.94 -7.77
C THR A 107 -11.52 10.39 -6.83
N ASN A 108 -11.38 10.99 -5.64
CA ASN A 108 -10.50 10.49 -4.57
C ASN A 108 -11.22 9.54 -3.61
N GLU A 109 -12.12 8.72 -4.14
CA GLU A 109 -12.95 7.80 -3.38
C GLU A 109 -12.48 6.36 -3.55
N LEU A 110 -12.80 5.51 -2.56
CA LEU A 110 -12.45 4.09 -2.59
C LEU A 110 -13.05 3.36 -3.82
N SER A 111 -14.19 3.84 -4.32
CA SER A 111 -14.84 3.35 -5.55
C SER A 111 -13.95 3.51 -6.78
N ASN A 112 -13.14 4.58 -6.85
CA ASN A 112 -12.24 4.88 -7.96
C ASN A 112 -10.79 4.45 -7.68
N TYR A 113 -10.54 3.63 -6.66
CA TYR A 113 -9.20 3.10 -6.39
C TYR A 113 -9.08 1.62 -6.74
N GLN A 114 -7.87 1.24 -7.14
CA GLN A 114 -7.46 -0.13 -7.42
C GLN A 114 -6.03 -0.38 -6.90
N THR A 115 -5.70 -1.65 -6.69
CA THR A 115 -4.33 -2.08 -6.37
C THR A 115 -3.58 -2.34 -7.66
N MET A 116 -2.38 -1.75 -7.79
CA MET A 116 -1.50 -1.98 -8.95
C MET A 116 -0.06 -2.15 -8.50
N CYS A 117 0.71 -3.02 -9.16
CA CYS A 117 2.15 -3.02 -8.98
C CYS A 117 2.75 -1.72 -9.53
N GLU A 118 3.88 -1.28 -8.98
CA GLU A 118 4.54 -0.04 -9.39
C GLU A 118 4.81 0.03 -10.91
N PRO A 119 5.35 -1.02 -11.59
CA PRO A 119 5.55 -0.98 -13.03
C PRO A 119 4.28 -0.71 -13.82
N CYS A 120 3.18 -1.42 -13.53
CA CYS A 120 1.91 -1.20 -14.21
C CYS A 120 1.33 0.19 -13.91
N ASN A 121 1.44 0.67 -12.67
CA ASN A 121 0.95 2.00 -12.31
C ASN A 121 1.74 3.11 -13.05
N MET A 122 3.07 2.99 -13.10
CA MET A 122 3.93 3.91 -13.87
C MET A 122 3.59 3.88 -15.36
N ALA A 123 3.39 2.69 -15.94
CA ALA A 123 3.04 2.54 -17.35
C ALA A 123 1.66 3.15 -17.68
N LYS A 124 0.68 3.00 -16.78
CA LYS A 124 -0.65 3.61 -16.92
C LYS A 124 -0.55 5.14 -16.95
N GLY A 125 0.17 5.75 -16.00
CA GLY A 125 0.36 7.20 -15.95
C GLY A 125 -0.97 7.97 -15.98
N LYS A 126 -1.22 8.73 -17.05
CA LYS A 126 -2.50 9.46 -17.27
C LYS A 126 -3.46 8.76 -18.24
N GLN A 127 -3.12 7.56 -18.70
CA GLN A 127 -3.91 6.79 -19.64
C GLN A 127 -5.02 6.04 -18.90
N ILE A 128 -6.13 5.79 -19.60
CA ILE A 128 -7.25 4.98 -19.10
C ILE A 128 -6.92 3.52 -19.34
#